data_AF-A0A3G2UVP1-F1
#
_entry.id   AF-A0A3G2UVP1-F1
#
_cell.length_a   1.000
_cell.length_b   1.000
_cell.length_c   1.000
_cell.angle_alpha   90.00
_cell.angle_beta   90.00
_cell.angle_gamma   90.00
#
_symmetry.space_group_name_H-M   'P 1'
#
loop_
_entity.id
_entity.type
_entity.pdbx_description
1 polymer ?
#
loop_
_entity_poly.entity_id
_entity_poly.type
_entity_poly.pdbx_seq_one_letter_code
_entity_poly.pdbx_strand_id
1 'polypeptide(L)'
;MMDKFPLIADGLPSGVLGAVNWIESLLLGPAAYLISTLAIAAIGYALLDGRLAWKRAVTAIVGCFLIFGAPIIASGLMPSENSSMPYAERLGAEDMVAPPPPRPAEHYDPYAGPALPERW
;
A
#
# COMPACT_ATOMS: atom_id res chain seq x y z
N MET A 1 -37.91 25.31 7.40
CA MET A 1 -37.17 25.76 8.60
C MET A 1 -36.03 24.77 8.88
N MET A 2 -35.20 24.51 7.87
CA MET A 2 -33.88 23.90 8.01
C MET A 2 -33.00 24.79 7.16
N ASP A 3 -32.51 25.81 7.84
CA ASP A 3 -31.66 26.83 7.30
C ASP A 3 -30.46 26.12 6.66
N LYS A 4 -30.22 26.38 5.37
CA LYS A 4 -29.00 27.06 4.96
C LYS A 4 -27.89 26.82 5.98
N PHE A 5 -26.99 25.90 5.66
CA PHE A 5 -25.61 25.93 6.15
C PHE A 5 -24.75 26.41 4.98
N PRO A 6 -24.58 27.72 4.78
CA PRO A 6 -23.85 28.21 3.63
C PRO A 6 -22.61 29.00 4.11
N LEU A 7 -21.64 29.21 3.21
CA LEU A 7 -20.54 30.20 3.34
C LEU A 7 -19.28 29.86 4.16
N ILE A 8 -18.77 28.62 4.19
CA ILE A 8 -17.32 28.46 4.50
C ILE A 8 -16.47 27.92 3.34
N ALA A 9 -17.04 27.17 2.40
CA ALA A 9 -16.25 26.62 1.29
C ALA A 9 -16.08 27.60 0.11
N ASP A 10 -17.06 28.48 -0.14
CA ASP A 10 -17.11 29.27 -1.38
C ASP A 10 -16.30 30.60 -1.32
N GLY A 11 -15.69 30.91 -0.18
CA GLY A 11 -15.03 32.20 0.06
C GLY A 11 -13.63 32.16 0.70
N LEU A 12 -13.08 30.98 0.96
CA LEU A 12 -11.71 30.88 1.48
C LEU A 12 -10.73 31.07 0.31
N PRO A 13 -9.75 31.99 0.41
CA PRO A 13 -8.70 32.09 -0.60
C PRO A 13 -8.01 30.73 -0.70
N SER A 14 -7.75 30.25 -1.92
CA SER A 14 -7.19 28.92 -2.22
C SER A 14 -5.95 28.55 -1.37
N GLY A 15 -5.20 29.55 -0.89
CA GLY A 15 -4.09 29.38 0.05
C GLY A 15 -4.49 28.88 1.45
N VAL A 16 -5.65 29.27 1.99
CA VAL A 16 -6.10 28.80 3.33
C VAL A 16 -6.57 27.35 3.26
N LEU A 17 -7.32 26.97 2.21
CA LEU A 17 -7.73 25.57 2.02
C LEU A 17 -6.50 24.66 1.81
N GLY A 18 -5.50 25.14 1.06
CA GLY A 18 -4.22 24.46 0.91
C GLY A 18 -3.43 24.33 2.21
N ALA A 19 -3.42 25.39 3.05
CA ALA A 19 -2.79 25.35 4.36
C ALA A 19 -3.48 24.37 5.31
N VAL A 20 -4.82 24.31 5.30
CA VAL A 20 -5.59 23.33 6.08
C VAL A 20 -5.28 21.91 5.62
N ASN A 21 -5.25 21.65 4.31
CA ASN A 21 -4.91 20.34 3.79
C ASN A 21 -3.46 19.91 4.12
N TRP A 22 -2.51 20.86 4.20
CA TRP A 22 -1.16 20.59 4.67
C TRP A 22 -1.12 20.21 6.15
N ILE A 23 -1.84 20.95 7.01
CA ILE A 23 -1.95 20.62 8.43
C ILE A 23 -2.63 19.26 8.62
N GLU A 24 -3.68 18.98 7.86
CA GLU A 24 -4.37 17.70 7.87
C GLU A 24 -3.43 16.57 7.45
N SER A 25 -2.62 16.77 6.40
CA SER A 25 -1.59 15.83 5.97
C SER A 25 -0.55 15.57 7.07
N LEU A 26 -0.16 16.61 7.81
CA LEU A 26 0.73 16.47 8.96
C LEU A 26 0.08 15.69 10.11
N LEU A 27 -1.22 15.89 10.33
CA LEU A 27 -1.97 15.29 11.42
C LEU A 27 -2.28 13.81 11.17
N LEU A 28 -2.63 13.46 9.92
CA LEU A 28 -2.93 12.10 9.49
C LEU A 28 -1.66 11.26 9.26
N GLY A 29 -0.54 11.90 8.88
CA GLY A 29 0.72 11.21 8.61
C GLY A 29 1.73 11.32 9.76
N PRO A 30 2.64 12.32 9.76
CA PRO A 30 3.78 12.38 10.67
C PRO A 30 3.43 12.55 12.16
N ALA A 31 2.34 13.22 12.52
CA ALA A 31 1.95 13.36 13.94
C ALA A 31 1.68 12.00 14.60
N ALA A 32 1.09 11.08 13.83
CA ALA A 32 0.84 9.71 14.24
C ALA A 32 2.16 8.96 14.59
N TYR A 33 3.17 9.09 13.72
CA TYR A 33 4.50 8.50 13.96
C TYR A 33 5.23 9.12 15.15
N LEU A 34 5.03 10.41 15.43
CA LEU A 34 5.63 11.07 16.58
C LEU A 34 5.05 10.54 17.90
N ILE A 35 3.73 10.36 17.97
CA ILE A 35 3.07 9.79 19.16
C ILE A 35 3.51 8.35 19.40
N SER A 36 3.62 7.55 18.32
CA SER A 36 4.22 6.22 18.35
C SER A 36 5.63 6.23 18.96
N THR A 37 6.48 7.13 18.47
CA THR A 37 7.86 7.25 18.93
C THR A 37 7.92 7.69 20.40
N LEU A 38 7.05 8.59 20.84
CA LEU A 38 6.90 8.99 22.24
C LEU A 38 6.49 7.82 23.13
N ALA A 39 5.57 6.96 22.68
CA ALA A 39 5.22 5.74 23.39
C ALA A 39 6.41 4.80 23.53
N ILE A 40 7.22 4.63 22.47
CA ILE A 40 8.46 3.84 22.51
C ILE A 40 9.48 4.43 23.48
N ALA A 41 9.65 5.75 23.51
CA ALA A 41 10.52 6.43 24.47
C ALA A 41 10.03 6.23 25.92
N ALA A 42 8.72 6.32 26.16
CA ALA A 42 8.14 6.04 27.47
C ALA A 42 8.33 4.58 27.90
N ILE A 43 8.28 3.62 26.95
CA ILE A 43 8.61 2.20 27.21
C ILE A 43 10.07 2.05 27.59
N GLY A 44 10.99 2.72 26.89
CA GLY A 44 12.42 2.75 27.23
C GLY A 44 12.66 3.33 28.64
N TYR A 45 12.00 4.43 28.96
CA TYR A 45 12.03 5.01 30.31
C TYR A 45 11.50 4.04 31.37
N ALA A 46 10.36 3.39 31.09
CA ALA A 46 9.75 2.38 31.95
C ALA A 46 10.65 1.15 32.16
N LEU A 47 11.47 0.78 31.18
CA LEU A 47 12.50 -0.26 31.30
C LEU A 47 13.68 0.18 32.18
N LEU A 48 14.09 1.46 32.12
CA LEU A 48 15.10 2.03 33.03
C LEU A 48 14.62 2.13 34.48
N ASP A 49 13.31 2.29 34.70
CA ASP A 49 12.69 2.29 36.03
C ASP A 49 12.91 0.94 36.79
N GLY A 50 13.43 -0.09 36.11
CA GLY A 50 13.94 -1.31 36.72
C GLY A 50 12.86 -2.25 37.27
N ARG A 51 11.59 -1.87 37.15
CA ARG A 51 10.43 -2.60 37.69
C ARG A 51 9.43 -3.10 36.65
N LEU A 52 9.59 -2.75 35.37
CA LEU A 52 8.69 -3.25 34.32
C LEU A 52 9.16 -4.59 33.73
N ALA A 53 8.22 -5.54 33.69
CA ALA A 53 8.41 -6.79 32.97
C ALA A 53 8.63 -6.50 31.48
N TRP A 54 9.80 -6.89 30.95
CA TRP A 54 10.18 -6.82 29.52
C TRP A 54 9.06 -7.26 28.56
N LYS A 55 8.24 -8.22 28.98
CA LYS A 55 7.05 -8.68 28.26
C LYS A 55 6.08 -7.54 27.90
N ARG A 56 5.81 -6.61 28.82
CA ARG A 56 4.92 -5.47 28.59
C ARG A 56 5.49 -4.50 27.56
N ALA A 57 6.81 -4.32 27.56
CA ALA A 57 7.49 -3.51 26.54
C ALA A 57 7.33 -4.14 25.15
N VAL A 58 7.56 -5.45 25.03
CA VAL A 58 7.40 -6.17 23.75
C VAL A 58 5.97 -6.07 23.24
N THR A 59 4.96 -6.33 24.08
CA THR A 59 3.55 -6.23 23.67
C THR A 59 3.18 -4.82 23.21
N ALA A 60 3.67 -3.78 23.90
CA ALA A 60 3.38 -2.39 23.54
C ALA A 60 4.06 -1.97 22.22
N ILE A 61 5.31 -2.38 21.98
CA ILE A 61 6.02 -2.12 20.71
C ILE A 61 5.29 -2.78 19.53
N VAL A 62 4.90 -4.06 19.71
CA VAL A 62 4.14 -4.81 18.68
C VAL A 62 2.80 -4.14 18.39
N GLY A 63 2.04 -3.78 19.42
CA GLY A 63 0.75 -3.08 19.24
C GLY A 63 0.90 -1.75 18.50
N CYS A 64 1.95 -0.99 18.80
CA CYS A 64 2.25 0.27 18.12
C CYS A 64 2.51 0.06 16.62
N PHE A 65 3.33 -0.94 16.27
CA PHE A 65 3.60 -1.29 14.89
C PHE A 65 2.36 -1.78 14.14
N LEU A 66 1.46 -2.50 14.81
CA LEU A 66 0.20 -2.92 14.19
C LEU A 66 -0.71 -1.72 13.86
N ILE A 67 -0.88 -0.75 14.77
CA ILE A 67 -1.78 0.39 14.55
C ILE A 67 -1.31 1.24 13.35
N PHE A 68 -0.02 1.58 13.28
CA PHE A 68 0.52 2.43 12.22
C PHE A 68 0.92 1.65 10.95
N GLY A 69 1.29 0.38 11.08
CA GLY A 69 1.76 -0.45 9.97
C GLY A 69 0.67 -1.25 9.25
N ALA A 70 -0.49 -1.50 9.88
CA ALA A 70 -1.59 -2.25 9.27
C ALA A 70 -2.07 -1.70 7.91
N PRO A 71 -2.20 -0.37 7.69
CA PRO A 71 -2.64 0.16 6.40
C PRO A 71 -1.70 -0.19 5.25
N ILE A 72 -0.38 -0.22 5.49
CA ILE A 72 0.63 -0.58 4.47
C ILE A 72 0.46 -2.05 4.07
N ILE A 73 0.27 -2.92 5.06
CA ILE A 73 0.08 -4.36 4.84
C ILE A 73 -1.25 -4.62 4.13
N ALA A 74 -2.33 -3.94 4.54
CA ALA A 74 -3.65 -4.06 3.93
C ALA A 74 -3.64 -3.57 2.47
N SER A 75 -2.98 -2.44 2.20
CA SER A 75 -2.85 -1.90 0.83
C SER A 75 -2.07 -2.83 -0.11
N GLY A 76 -1.14 -3.64 0.42
CA GLY A 76 -0.42 -4.64 -0.37
C GLY A 76 -1.22 -5.92 -0.63
N LEU A 77 -2.20 -6.23 0.23
CA LEU A 77 -3.02 -7.44 0.13
C LEU A 77 -4.36 -7.21 -0.58
N MET A 78 -4.92 -6.00 -0.50
CA MET A 78 -6.18 -5.65 -1.16
C MET A 78 -5.91 -5.25 -2.61
N PRO A 79 -6.64 -5.81 -3.60
CA PRO A 79 -6.69 -5.23 -4.92
C PRO A 79 -7.19 -3.79 -4.76
N SER A 80 -6.29 -2.84 -4.99
CA SER A 80 -6.60 -1.44 -4.79
C SER A 80 -7.81 -1.07 -5.66
N GLU A 81 -8.91 -0.67 -5.04
CA GLU A 81 -10.17 -0.31 -5.72
C GLU A 81 -10.03 0.92 -6.65
N ASN A 82 -8.92 1.65 -6.52
CA ASN A 82 -8.49 2.66 -7.50
C ASN A 82 -8.12 2.05 -8.87
N SER A 83 -7.96 0.73 -8.95
CA SER A 83 -8.03 -0.03 -10.19
C SER A 83 -9.49 -0.39 -10.47
N SER A 84 -10.31 0.65 -10.65
CA SER A 84 -11.70 0.54 -11.11
C SER A 84 -11.74 0.13 -12.59
N MET A 85 -10.92 -0.84 -13.00
CA MET A 85 -11.18 -1.58 -14.23
C MET A 85 -12.30 -2.57 -13.90
N PRO A 86 -13.45 -2.48 -14.58
CA PRO A 86 -14.49 -3.49 -14.45
C PRO A 86 -13.87 -4.87 -14.66
N TYR A 87 -14.18 -5.85 -13.81
CA TYR A 87 -13.74 -7.23 -13.98
C TYR A 87 -14.05 -7.78 -15.39
N ALA A 88 -15.11 -7.27 -16.03
CA ALA A 88 -15.47 -7.51 -17.42
C ALA A 88 -14.38 -7.06 -18.44
N GLU A 89 -13.67 -5.96 -18.18
CA GLU A 89 -12.60 -5.46 -19.06
C GLU A 89 -11.33 -6.30 -18.94
N ARG A 90 -11.04 -6.86 -17.75
CA ARG A 90 -9.96 -7.85 -17.60
C ARG A 90 -10.26 -9.16 -18.32
N LEU A 91 -11.50 -9.65 -18.27
CA LEU A 91 -11.89 -10.83 -19.03
C LEU A 91 -11.88 -10.56 -20.55
N GLY A 92 -12.24 -9.35 -20.98
CA GLY A 92 -12.16 -8.94 -22.38
C GLY A 92 -10.73 -8.71 -22.90
N ALA A 93 -9.80 -8.32 -22.03
CA ALA A 93 -8.38 -8.17 -22.38
C ALA A 93 -7.70 -9.52 -22.67
N GLU A 94 -8.13 -10.58 -21.98
CA GLU A 94 -7.62 -11.95 -22.19
C GLU A 94 -8.14 -12.53 -23.53
N ASP A 95 -9.35 -12.15 -23.96
CA ASP A 95 -9.92 -12.49 -25.28
C ASP A 95 -9.34 -11.65 -26.43
N MET A 96 -8.77 -10.47 -26.14
CA MET A 96 -8.06 -9.63 -27.11
C MET A 96 -6.59 -10.00 -27.28
N VAL A 97 -6.08 -11.03 -26.59
CA VAL A 97 -4.87 -11.72 -27.03
C VAL A 97 -5.26 -12.50 -28.28
N ALA A 98 -5.04 -11.88 -29.44
CA ALA A 98 -5.24 -12.50 -30.73
C ALA A 98 -4.69 -13.94 -30.69
N PRO A 99 -5.45 -14.95 -31.16
CA PRO A 99 -4.91 -16.30 -31.27
C PRO A 99 -3.54 -16.17 -31.94
N PRO A 100 -2.48 -16.77 -31.37
CA PRO A 100 -1.15 -16.62 -31.91
C PRO A 100 -1.22 -16.85 -33.41
N PRO A 101 -0.62 -15.96 -34.24
CA PRO A 101 -0.70 -16.11 -35.69
C PRO A 101 -0.37 -17.57 -36.01
N PRO A 102 -1.16 -18.24 -36.88
CA PRO A 102 -0.95 -19.65 -37.16
C PRO A 102 0.53 -19.80 -37.50
N ARG A 103 1.28 -20.46 -36.60
CA ARG A 103 2.73 -20.62 -36.75
C ARG A 103 2.90 -21.13 -38.18
N PRO A 104 3.66 -20.42 -39.05
CA PRO A 104 3.95 -20.93 -40.39
C PRO A 104 4.38 -22.38 -40.18
N ALA A 105 3.65 -23.33 -40.81
CA ALA A 105 3.72 -24.76 -40.46
C ALA A 105 5.15 -25.09 -40.05
N GLU A 106 5.37 -25.22 -38.72
CA GLU A 106 6.71 -25.44 -38.20
C GLU A 106 7.17 -26.68 -38.94
N HIS A 107 8.17 -26.50 -39.81
CA HIS A 107 8.79 -27.63 -40.46
C HIS A 107 9.52 -28.35 -39.34
N TYR A 108 8.79 -29.27 -38.70
CA TYR A 108 9.26 -30.13 -37.64
C TYR A 108 10.44 -30.86 -38.26
N ASP A 109 11.65 -30.42 -37.90
CA ASP A 109 12.87 -31.11 -38.25
C ASP A 109 13.12 -32.12 -37.12
N PRO A 110 12.72 -33.39 -37.28
CA PRO A 110 12.95 -34.45 -36.31
C PRO A 110 14.44 -34.73 -36.08
N TYR A 111 15.34 -34.16 -36.90
CA TYR A 111 16.79 -34.25 -36.72
C TYR A 111 17.37 -33.09 -35.91
N ALA A 112 16.57 -32.09 -35.52
CA ALA A 112 16.90 -31.11 -34.49
C ALA A 112 16.71 -31.69 -33.07
N GLY A 113 17.23 -32.90 -32.85
CA GLY A 113 17.50 -33.41 -31.50
C GLY A 113 18.58 -32.56 -30.83
N PRO A 114 18.82 -32.70 -29.51
CA PRO A 114 19.90 -32.01 -28.82
C PRO A 114 21.18 -32.19 -29.62
N ALA A 115 21.70 -31.11 -30.21
CA ALA A 115 22.92 -31.17 -31.00
C ALA A 115 23.97 -31.88 -30.13
N LEU A 116 24.49 -32.98 -30.66
CA LEU A 116 25.52 -33.76 -29.97
C LEU A 116 26.65 -32.80 -29.60
N PRO A 117 27.23 -32.88 -28.39
CA PRO A 117 28.43 -32.13 -28.10
C PRO A 117 29.47 -32.48 -29.16
N GLU A 118 29.92 -31.47 -29.90
CA GLU A 118 31.02 -31.60 -30.84
C GLU A 118 32.23 -32.03 -30.03
N ARG A 119 32.50 -33.34 -30.06
CA ARG A 119 33.71 -34.03 -29.58
C ARG A 119 34.89 -33.06 -29.52
N TRP A 120 35.49 -32.82 -28.36
CA TRP A 120 36.85 -33.20 -27.92
C TRP A 120 37.10 -32.70 -26.50
#